data_AF-A0ABD0REU6-F1
#
_entry.id   AF-A0ABD0REU6-F1
#
_cell.length_a   1.000
_cell.length_b   1.000
_cell.length_c   1.000
_cell.angle_alpha   90.00
_cell.angle_beta   90.00
_cell.angle_gamma   90.00
#
_symmetry.space_group_name_H-M   'P 1'
#
loop_
_entity.id
_entity.type
_entity.pdbx_description
1 polymer ?
#
loop_
_entity_poly.entity_id
_entity_poly.type
_entity_poly.pdbx_seq_one_letter_code
_entity_poly.pdbx_strand_id
1 'polypeptide(L)' 'NLIDVLRVLELSEDMEGVSVEAGLCTERKGTSETDMAYRIDKKIQLSAPTKQFFP' A
#
# COMPACT_ATOMS: atom_id res chain seq x y z
N ASN A 1 -15.73 -2.58 10.49
CA ASN A 1 -14.72 -1.53 10.25
C ASN A 1 -13.70 -2.05 9.27
N LEU A 2 -13.62 -1.43 8.09
CA LEU A 2 -12.54 -1.71 7.14
C LEU A 2 -11.28 -1.00 7.63
N ILE A 3 -10.18 -1.72 7.78
CA ILE A 3 -8.89 -1.15 8.15
C ILE A 3 -8.06 -0.97 6.88
N ASP A 4 -7.68 0.27 6.61
CA ASP A 4 -6.74 0.61 5.54
C ASP A 4 -5.31 0.35 6.03
N VAL A 5 -4.78 -0.83 5.72
CA VAL A 5 -3.47 -1.29 6.18
C VAL A 5 -2.34 -0.38 5.69
N LEU A 6 -2.41 0.12 4.45
CA LEU A 6 -1.37 0.96 3.86
C LEU A 6 -1.29 2.30 4.60
N ARG A 7 -2.44 2.87 4.94
CA ARG A 7 -2.53 4.11 5.71
C ARG A 7 -2.07 3.92 7.16
N VAL A 8 -2.44 2.83 7.81
CA VAL A 8 -2.02 2.54 9.20
C VAL A 8 -0.50 2.35 9.29
N LEU A 9 0.12 1.79 8.24
CA LEU A 9 1.58 1.66 8.15
C LEU A 9 2.28 2.96 7.69
N GLU A 10 1.53 4.03 7.42
CA GLU A 10 2.05 5.32 6.95
C GLU A 10 2.94 5.21 5.70
N LEU A 11 2.62 4.27 4.79
CA LEU A 11 3.39 4.06 3.56
C LEU A 11 3.17 5.24 2.59
N SER A 12 4.25 5.84 2.09
CA SER A 12 4.22 6.96 1.14
C SER A 12 5.28 6.78 0.04
N GLU A 13 5.01 7.36 -1.14
CA GLU A 13 5.97 7.43 -2.25
C GLU A 13 7.17 8.35 -1.97
N ASP A 14 7.06 9.23 -0.96
CA ASP A 14 8.17 10.10 -0.51
C ASP A 14 9.24 9.33 0.28
N MET A 15 8.96 8.08 0.68
CA MET A 15 9.90 7.26 1.41
C MET A 15 11.01 6.75 0.49
N GLU A 16 12.24 6.72 1.01
CA GLU A 16 13.39 6.25 0.23
C GLU A 16 13.21 4.80 -0.25
N GLY A 17 13.25 4.60 -1.57
CA GLY A 17 13.10 3.28 -2.18
C GLY A 17 11.65 2.79 -2.26
N VAL A 18 10.68 3.69 -2.09
CA VAL A 18 9.26 3.45 -2.39
C VAL A 18 8.90 4.17 -3.68
N SER A 19 8.11 3.52 -4.52
CA SER A 19 7.54 4.12 -5.74
C SER A 19 6.14 3.57 -5.99
N VAL A 20 5.31 4.31 -6.74
CA VAL A 20 3.99 3.86 -7.17
C VAL A 20 4.10 3.20 -8.54
N GLU A 21 3.46 2.04 -8.69
CA GLU A 21 3.48 1.23 -9.90
C GLU A 21 2.10 0.63 -10.17
N ALA A 22 1.93 0.07 -11.37
CA ALA A 22 0.74 -0.72 -11.69
C ALA A 22 0.67 -1.95 -10.77
N GLY A 23 -0.51 -2.18 -10.20
CA GLY A 23 -0.81 -3.36 -9.41
C GLY A 23 -0.91 -4.62 -10.26
N LEU A 24 -1.11 -5.76 -9.58
CA LEU A 24 -1.21 -7.08 -10.21
C LEU A 24 -2.36 -7.21 -11.23
N CYS A 25 -3.45 -6.46 -11.04
CA CYS A 25 -4.59 -6.48 -11.94
C CYS A 25 -4.69 -5.14 -12.68
N THR A 26 -4.04 -5.08 -13.84
CA THR A 26 -4.13 -3.91 -14.73
C THR A 26 -5.49 -3.77 -15.40
N GLU A 27 -6.23 -4.88 -15.51
CA GLU A 27 -7.55 -4.96 -16.15
C GLU A 27 -8.57 -5.59 -15.21
N ARG A 28 -8.91 -4.87 -14.14
CA ARG A 28 -9.96 -5.31 -13.22
C ARG A 28 -11.33 -5.16 -13.89
N LYS A 29 -12.04 -6.29 -14.05
CA LYS A 29 -13.39 -6.28 -14.63
C LYS A 29 -14.31 -5.34 -13.86
N GLY A 30 -14.90 -4.37 -14.58
CA GLY A 30 -15.83 -3.40 -14.02
C GLY A 30 -15.19 -2.07 -13.61
N THR A 31 -13.88 -1.88 -13.80
CA THR A 31 -13.20 -0.59 -13.62
C THR A 31 -12.44 -0.22 -14.90
N SER A 32 -12.38 1.07 -15.20
CA SER A 32 -11.55 1.60 -16.30
C SER A 32 -10.12 1.93 -15.87
N GLU A 33 -9.86 1.86 -14.56
CA GLU A 33 -8.59 2.24 -13.95
C GLU A 33 -7.77 0.99 -13.61
N THR A 34 -6.46 1.09 -13.87
CA THR A 34 -5.44 0.13 -13.42
C THR A 34 -5.36 0.17 -11.90
N ASP A 35 -5.24 -1.00 -11.26
CA ASP A 35 -4.90 -1.05 -9.83
C ASP A 35 -3.57 -0.33 -9.57
N MET A 36 -3.45 0.35 -8.43
CA MET A 36 -2.21 0.99 -7.97
C MET A 36 -1.55 0.15 -6.88
N ALA A 37 -0.22 0.09 -6.88
CA ALA A 37 0.57 -0.60 -5.86
C ALA A 37 1.83 0.21 -5.50
N TYR A 38 2.33 0.01 -4.28
CA TYR A 38 3.65 0.51 -3.89
C TYR A 38 4.71 -0.57 -4.16
N ARG A 39 5.76 -0.23 -4.91
CA ARG A 39 6.99 -1.02 -5.03
C ARG A 39 8.00 -0.56 -3.99
N ILE A 40 8.56 -1.52 -3.26
CA ILE A 40 9.58 -1.28 -2.22
C ILE A 40 10.88 -1.95 -2.68
N ASP A 41 11.84 -1.15 -3.15
CA ASP A 41 13.10 -1.63 -3.72
C ASP A 41 14.26 -1.62 -2.72
N LYS A 42 14.02 -1.11 -1.51
CA LYS A 42 14.99 -1.06 -0.40
C LYS A 42 14.42 -1.71 0.85
N LYS A 43 15.31 -2.19 1.72
CA LYS A 43 14.89 -2.69 3.02
C LYS A 43 14.43 -1.52 3.88
N ILE A 44 13.14 -1.45 4.15
CA ILE A 44 12.50 -0.47 5.03
C ILE A 44 11.84 -1.16 6.21
N GLN A 45 11.60 -0.42 7.28
CA GLN A 45 10.87 -0.90 8.45
C GLN A 45 9.51 -0.22 8.49
N LEU A 46 8.44 -1.01 8.33
CA LEU A 46 7.06 -0.57 8.47
C LEU A 46 6.47 -1.24 9.72
N SER A 47 5.81 -0.48 10.58
CA SER A 47 5.11 -1.04 11.74
C SER A 47 4.06 -0.08 12.26
N ALA A 48 3.03 -0.66 12.87
CA ALA A 48 2.05 0.08 13.64
C ALA A 48 1.61 -0.77 14.87
N PRO A 49 1.14 -0.14 15.96
CA PRO A 49 0.58 -0.84 17.11
C PRO A 49 -0.53 -1.85 16.74
N THR A 50 -0.49 -3.06 17.29
CA THR A 50 -1.47 -4.14 17.01
C THR A 50 -2.92 -3.70 17.25
N LYS A 51 -3.17 -2.84 18.23
CA LYS A 51 -4.50 -2.29 18.52
C LYS A 51 -5.09 -1.44 17.38
N GLN A 52 -4.27 -0.90 16.49
CA GLN A 52 -4.73 -0.17 15.31
C GLN A 52 -5.21 -1.09 14.19
N PHE A 53 -4.71 -2.34 14.15
CA PHE A 53 -5.19 -3.36 13.21
C PHE A 53 -6.38 -4.16 13.75
N PHE A 54 -6.45 -4.33 15.08
CA PHE A 54 -7.46 -5.15 15.76
C PHE A 54 -8.11 -4.39 16.92
N PRO A 55 -9.04 -3.46 16.62
CA PRO A 55 -9.78 -2.71 17.64
C PRO A 55 -10.84 -3.54 18.36
#